data_AF-A0A7C3U669-F1
#
_entry.id   AF-A0A7C3U669-F1
#
_cell.length_a   1.000
_cell.length_b   1.000
_cell.length_c   1.000
_cell.angle_alpha   90.00
_cell.angle_beta   90.00
_cell.angle_gamma   90.00
#
_symmetry.space_group_name_H-M   'P 1'
#
loop_
_entity.id
_entity.type
_entity.pdbx_description
1 polymer ?
#
loop_
_entity_poly.entity_id
_entity_poly.type
_entity_poly.pdbx_seq_one_letter_code
_entity_poly.pdbx_strand_id
1 'polypeptide(L)' 'MGGLLWAVFGLIIAFIVIWVFAAILPAFMKAKPWKYIKWRDEALETLRLRYAKGEITEQQYLEMKRTLEEET' A
#
# COMPACT_ATOMS: atom_id res chain seq x y z
N MET A 1 44.93 -5.06 -23.23
CA MET A 1 44.44 -4.58 -21.92
C MET A 1 42.93 -4.25 -21.91
N GLY A 2 42.10 -4.94 -22.71
CA GLY A 2 40.66 -4.64 -22.80
C GLY A 2 39.75 -5.52 -21.93
N GLY A 3 40.16 -6.77 -21.65
CA GLY A 3 39.31 -7.72 -20.92
C GLY A 3 39.06 -7.35 -19.46
N LEU A 4 40.05 -6.76 -18.78
CA LEU A 4 39.93 -6.33 -17.39
C LEU A 4 38.93 -5.16 -17.25
N LEU A 5 38.93 -4.22 -18.20
CA LEU A 5 38.00 -3.09 -18.23
C LEU A 5 36.56 -3.57 -18.42
N TRP A 6 36.33 -4.52 -19.33
CA TRP A 6 35.01 -5.12 -19.54
C TRP A 6 34.51 -5.93 -18.34
N ALA A 7 35.40 -6.66 -17.66
CA ALA A 7 35.06 -7.39 -16.44
C ALA A 7 34.65 -6.46 -15.29
N VAL A 8 35.40 -5.37 -15.09
CA VAL A 8 35.08 -4.34 -14.08
C VAL A 8 33.77 -3.62 -14.43
N PHE A 9 33.57 -3.30 -15.70
CA PHE A 9 32.33 -2.65 -16.17
C PHE A 9 31.10 -3.56 -15.96
N GLY A 10 31.23 -4.85 -16.26
CA GLY A 10 30.19 -5.84 -16.00
C GLY A 10 29.84 -5.97 -14.52
N LEU A 11 30.85 -5.96 -13.63
CA LEU A 11 30.64 -5.99 -12.18
C LEU A 11 29.92 -4.73 -11.66
N ILE A 12 30.29 -3.55 -12.16
CA ILE A 12 29.64 -2.29 -11.79
C ILE A 12 28.17 -2.30 -12.20
N ILE A 13 27.86 -2.74 -13.43
CA ILE A 13 26.48 -2.83 -13.92
C ILE A 13 25.68 -3.84 -13.07
N ALA A 14 26.22 -5.02 -12.80
CA ALA A 14 25.55 -6.02 -11.98
C ALA A 14 25.24 -5.50 -10.57
N PHE A 15 26.19 -4.77 -9.96
CA PHE A 15 26.01 -4.17 -8.65
C PHE A 15 24.91 -3.10 -8.65
N ILE A 16 24.87 -2.24 -9.68
CA ILE A 16 23.82 -1.22 -9.84
C ILE A 16 22.45 -1.87 -9.96
N VAL A 17 22.32 -2.93 -10.77
CA VAL A 17 21.04 -3.63 -10.93
C VAL A 17 20.59 -4.22 -9.58
N ILE A 18 21.46 -4.93 -8.87
CA ILE A 18 21.14 -5.51 -7.55
C ILE A 18 20.74 -4.42 -6.56
N TRP A 19 21.46 -3.30 -6.53
CA TRP A 19 21.17 -2.18 -5.64
C TRP A 19 19.82 -1.52 -5.93
N VAL A 20 19.50 -1.32 -7.21
CA VAL A 20 18.20 -0.78 -7.66
C VAL A 20 17.06 -1.71 -7.23
N PHE A 21 17.17 -3.02 -7.45
CA PHE A 21 16.15 -3.97 -6.99
C PHE A 21 16.05 -3.99 -5.45
N ALA A 22 17.17 -3.97 -4.74
CA ALA A 22 17.19 -3.94 -3.27
C ALA A 22 16.64 -2.63 -2.68
N ALA A 23 16.70 -1.52 -3.40
CA ALA A 23 16.11 -0.24 -2.98
C ALA A 23 14.61 -0.13 -3.32
N ILE A 24 14.19 -0.74 -4.45
CA ILE A 24 12.80 -0.74 -4.91
C ILE A 24 11.94 -1.73 -4.12
N LEU A 25 12.45 -2.94 -3.82
CA LEU A 25 11.72 -3.96 -3.05
C LEU A 25 11.17 -3.46 -1.70
N PRO A 26 11.93 -2.79 -0.83
CA PRO A 26 11.41 -2.27 0.43
C PRO A 26 10.47 -1.07 0.25
N ALA A 27 10.53 -0.34 -0.88
CA ALA A 27 9.55 0.71 -1.18
C ALA A 27 8.16 0.11 -1.47
N PHE A 28 8.11 -1.07 -2.09
CA PHE A 28 6.87 -1.81 -2.31
C PHE A 28 6.43 -2.65 -1.10
N MET A 29 7.36 -3.17 -0.28
CA MET A 29 7.03 -3.95 0.92
C MET A 29 6.75 -3.10 2.18
N LYS A 30 7.00 -1.79 2.17
CA LYS A 30 6.53 -0.86 3.22
C LYS A 30 5.04 -0.53 3.09
N ALA A 31 4.25 -1.37 2.43
CA ALA A 31 2.81 -1.33 2.51
C ALA A 31 2.36 -1.88 3.87
N LYS A 32 1.94 -0.94 4.72
CA LYS A 32 1.32 -1.10 6.04
C LYS A 32 2.26 -1.50 7.18
N PRO A 33 2.66 -0.54 8.05
CA PRO A 33 2.76 -0.90 9.47
C PRO A 33 1.45 -1.56 9.88
N TRP A 34 1.54 -2.65 10.63
CA TRP A 34 0.42 -3.30 11.29
C TRP A 34 -0.22 -2.28 12.24
N LYS A 35 -1.10 -1.45 11.66
CA LYS A 35 -1.89 -0.46 12.37
C LYS A 35 -2.87 -1.30 13.17
N TYR A 36 -2.85 -1.17 14.50
CA TYR A 36 -3.95 -1.62 15.35
C TYR A 36 -5.24 -1.03 14.75
N ILE A 37 -5.96 -1.82 13.96
CA ILE A 37 -7.22 -1.39 13.37
C ILE A 37 -8.21 -1.39 14.52
N LYS A 38 -8.57 -0.18 14.97
CA LYS A 38 -9.79 0.00 15.75
C LYS A 38 -10.92 -0.54 14.87
N TRP A 39 -11.59 -1.61 15.27
CA TRP A 39 -12.67 -2.26 14.54
C TRP A 39 -13.70 -1.28 13.92
N ARG A 40 -13.91 -0.12 14.55
CA ARG A 40 -14.72 0.99 14.03
C ARG A 40 -14.21 1.59 12.72
N ASP A 41 -12.90 1.81 12.60
CA ASP A 41 -12.30 2.39 11.40
C ASP A 41 -12.49 1.41 10.21
N GLU A 42 -12.45 0.11 10.47
CA GLU A 42 -12.72 -0.94 9.47
C GLU A 42 -14.19 -0.98 9.04
N ALA A 43 -15.12 -0.83 9.98
CA ALA A 43 -16.55 -0.79 9.68
C ALA A 43 -16.91 0.44 8.82
N LEU A 44 -16.38 1.62 9.17
CA LEU A 44 -16.58 2.84 8.40
C LEU A 44 -15.91 2.80 7.02
N GLU A 45 -14.71 2.20 6.93
CA GLU A 45 -14.00 2.03 5.66
C GLU A 45 -14.76 1.07 4.73
N THR A 46 -15.30 -0.02 5.27
CA THR A 46 -16.17 -0.96 4.54
C THR A 46 -17.43 -0.26 4.03
N LEU A 47 -18.10 0.51 4.89
CA LEU A 47 -19.30 1.27 4.54
C LEU A 47 -19.02 2.28 3.40
N ARG A 48 -17.91 3.01 3.48
CA ARG A 48 -17.47 3.95 2.44
C ARG A 48 -17.20 3.26 1.10
N LEU A 49 -16.62 2.06 1.14
CA LEU A 49 -16.29 1.29 -0.05
C LEU A 49 -17.54 0.80 -0.78
N ARG A 50 -18.57 0.37 -0.05
CA ARG A 50 -19.88 -0.03 -0.64
C ARG A 50 -20.59 1.15 -1.30
N TYR A 51 -20.55 2.33 -0.67
CA TYR A 51 -21.09 3.55 -1.26
C TYR A 51 -20.36 3.95 -2.55
N ALA A 52 -19.02 3.91 -2.55
CA ALA A 52 -18.21 4.21 -3.73
C ALA A 52 -18.47 3.25 -4.91
N LYS A 53 -18.87 2.00 -4.62
CA LYS A 53 -19.27 1.02 -5.62
C LYS A 53 -20.73 1.18 -6.09
N GLY A 54 -21.52 2.04 -5.46
CA GLY A 54 -22.95 2.21 -5.74
C GLY A 54 -23.81 1.05 -5.23
N GLU A 55 -23.30 0.22 -4.31
CA GLU A 55 -24.05 -0.89 -3.71
C GLU A 55 -25.12 -0.41 -2.71
N ILE A 56 -24.94 0.81 -2.19
CA ILE A 56 -25.85 1.47 -1.25
C ILE A 56 -26.07 2.92 -1.68
N THR A 57 -27.23 3.48 -1.34
CA THR A 57 -27.55 4.87 -1.63
C THR A 57 -26.90 5.83 -0.63
N GLU A 58 -26.84 7.11 -0.98
CA GLU A 58 -26.32 8.16 -0.09
C GLU A 58 -27.08 8.21 1.24
N GLN A 59 -28.41 8.05 1.20
CA GLN A 59 -29.27 8.04 2.39
C GLN A 59 -28.90 6.88 3.32
N GLN A 60 -28.77 5.67 2.77
CA GLN A 60 -28.37 4.48 3.52
C GLN A 60 -26.97 4.64 4.12
N TYR A 61 -26.03 5.20 3.36
CA TYR A 61 -24.68 5.48 3.84
C TYR A 61 -24.69 6.44 5.03
N LEU A 62 -25.44 7.55 4.95
CA LEU A 62 -25.51 8.55 6.01
C LEU A 62 -26.16 8.02 7.29
N GLU A 63 -27.21 7.20 7.17
CA GLU A 63 -27.88 6.58 8.32
C GLU A 63 -26.93 5.63 9.06
N MET A 64 -26.33 4.67 8.35
CA MET A 64 -25.39 3.71 8.93
C MET A 64 -24.15 4.37 9.52
N LYS A 65 -23.65 5.43 8.87
CA LYS A 65 -22.50 6.19 9.37
C LYS A 65 -22.79 6.81 10.73
N ARG A 66 -23.98 7.39 10.91
CA ARG A 66 -24.38 8.01 12.19
C ARG A 66 -24.48 6.98 13.30
N THR A 67 -25.08 5.82 13.05
CA THR A 67 -25.16 4.73 14.03
C THR A 67 -23.77 4.27 14.49
N LEU A 68 -22.84 4.08 13.56
CA LEU A 68 -21.47 3.65 13.86
C LEU A 68 -20.63 4.72 14.57
N GLU A 69 -21.01 6.00 14.44
CA GLU A 69 -20.37 7.12 15.14
C GLU A 69 -20.96 7.35 16.54
N GLU A 70 -22.26 7.07 16.74
CA GLU A 70 -23.01 7.29 17.99
C GLU A 70 -22.90 6.14 19.02
N GLU A 71 -22.52 4.92 18.64
CA GLU A 71 -22.28 3.79 19.56
C GLU A 71 -21.01 3.93 20.44
N THR A 72 -20.47 5.15 20.62
CA THR A 72 -19.27 5.45 21.46
C THR A 72 -19.60 6.42 22.59
#